data_AF-A0A962P8A7-F1
#
_entry.id   AF-A0A962P8A7-F1
#
_cell.length_a   1.000
_cell.length_b   1.000
_cell.length_c   1.000
_cell.angle_alpha   90.00
_cell.angle_beta   90.00
_cell.angle_gamma   90.00
#
_symmetry.space_group_name_H-M   'P 1'
#
loop_
_entity.id
_entity.type
_entity.pdbx_description
1 polymer ?
#
loop_
_entity_poly.entity_id
_entity_poly.type
_entity_poly.pdbx_seq_one_letter_code
_entity_poly.pdbx_strand_id
1 'polypeptide(L)' 'MAAERYYYDVFGSIMRVERQDGEWALFRVSADGKSARVYDIVIPAGLTAAELESYLDDMFHESAGPLHSAVTRLR' A
#
# COMPACT_ATOMS: atom_id res chain seq x y z
N MET A 1 9.10 -10.79 17.07
CA MET A 1 8.74 -11.11 15.67
C MET A 1 8.95 -9.83 14.86
N ALA A 2 9.56 -9.90 13.68
CA ALA A 2 9.75 -8.71 12.85
C ALA A 2 8.37 -8.23 12.34
N ALA A 3 8.13 -6.92 12.34
CA ALA A 3 6.92 -6.35 11.76
C ALA A 3 6.90 -6.63 10.24
N GLU A 4 5.82 -7.25 9.77
CA GLU A 4 5.57 -7.49 8.36
C GLU A 4 5.25 -6.15 7.70
N ARG A 5 6.06 -5.75 6.71
CA ARG A 5 5.91 -4.50 5.98
C ARG A 5 6.22 -4.69 4.52
N TYR A 6 5.45 -4.02 3.67
CA TYR A 6 5.59 -4.06 2.22
C TYR A 6 5.47 -2.66 1.66
N TYR A 7 6.26 -2.37 0.64
CA TYR A 7 6.23 -1.10 -0.07
C TYR A 7 5.67 -1.32 -1.47
N TYR A 8 4.90 -0.35 -1.95
CA TYR A 8 4.26 -0.38 -3.25
C TYR A 8 4.44 0.98 -3.92
N ASP A 9 4.65 0.98 -5.23
CA ASP A 9 4.29 2.11 -6.07
C ASP A 9 2.81 1.95 -6.42
N VAL A 10 1.98 2.83 -5.86
CA VAL A 10 0.55 2.93 -6.14
C VAL A 10 0.33 4.10 -7.07
N PHE A 11 0.34 3.82 -8.38
CA PHE A 11 0.10 4.80 -9.44
C PHE A 11 0.98 6.08 -9.35
N GLY A 12 2.26 5.91 -9.00
CA GLY A 12 3.24 6.99 -8.81
C GLY A 12 3.42 7.44 -7.35
N SER A 13 2.60 6.92 -6.43
CA SER A 13 2.70 7.22 -4.99
C SER A 13 3.33 6.07 -4.22
N ILE A 14 4.42 6.34 -3.50
CA ILE A 14 5.02 5.33 -2.63
C ILE A 14 4.14 5.13 -1.39
N MET A 15 3.65 3.90 -1.24
CA MET A 15 2.83 3.47 -0.12
C MET A 15 3.52 2.35 0.64
N ARG A 16 3.25 2.28 1.94
CA ARG A 16 3.73 1.23 2.83
C ARG A 16 2.55 0.60 3.53
N VAL A 17 2.44 -0.72 3.44
CA VAL A 17 1.48 -1.52 4.21
C VAL A 17 2.24 -2.21 5.34
N GLU A 18 1.73 -2.11 6.57
CA GLU A 18 2.32 -2.74 7.76
C GLU A 18 1.30 -3.57 8.52
N ARG A 19 1.71 -4.74 9.03
CA ARG A 19 0.89 -5.54 9.94
C ARG A 19 1.00 -4.99 11.36
N GLN A 20 -0.12 -4.56 11.94
CA GLN A 20 -0.20 -3.99 13.29
C GLN A 20 -1.40 -4.59 14.02
N ASP A 21 -1.16 -5.26 15.16
CA ASP A 21 -2.22 -5.85 16.01
C ASP A 21 -3.22 -6.75 15.27
N GLY A 22 -2.75 -7.48 14.25
CA GLY A 22 -3.58 -8.36 13.45
C GLY A 22 -4.25 -7.69 12.25
N GLU A 23 -4.16 -6.37 12.12
CA GLU A 23 -4.72 -5.56 11.05
C GLU A 23 -3.65 -5.07 10.06
N TRP A 24 -4.09 -4.61 8.89
CA TRP A 24 -3.24 -3.97 7.90
C TRP A 24 -3.35 -2.44 7.98
N ALA A 25 -2.20 -1.79 7.97
CA ALA A 25 -2.04 -0.36 8.10
C ALA A 25 -1.43 0.25 6.84
N LEU A 26 -2.17 1.15 6.18
CA LEU A 26 -1.67 1.86 5.00
C LEU A 26 -1.06 3.21 5.35
N PHE A 27 0.13 3.47 4.83
CA PHE A 27 0.83 4.75 4.95
C PHE A 27 1.26 5.25 3.59
N ARG A 28 1.16 6.57 3.37
CA ARG A 28 1.83 7.24 2.25
C ARG A 28 3.21 7.69 2.68
N VAL A 29 4.22 7.41 1.85
CA VAL A 29 5.62 7.74 2.10
C VAL A 29 6.03 8.90 1.20
N SER A 30 6.51 10.00 1.79
CA SER A 30 7.02 11.14 1.03
C SER A 30 8.50 10.94 0.65
N ALA A 31 8.97 11.72 -0.33
CA ALA A 31 10.35 11.65 -0.81
C ALA A 31 11.41 11.97 0.28
N ASP A 32 11.05 12.72 1.32
CA ASP A 32 11.90 13.00 2.48
C ASP A 32 11.88 11.87 3.55
N GLY A 33 11.24 10.74 3.24
CA GLY A 33 11.18 9.55 4.09
C GLY A 33 10.16 9.63 5.23
N LYS A 34 9.37 10.70 5.33
CA LYS A 34 8.25 10.76 6.28
C LYS A 34 7.12 9.86 5.82
N SER A 35 6.30 9.41 6.76
CA SER A 35 5.14 8.56 6.47
C SER A 35 3.91 9.11 7.18
N ALA A 36 2.80 9.21 6.45
CA ALA A 36 1.50 9.61 6.98
C ALA A 36 0.51 8.46 6.87
N ARG A 37 -0.25 8.19 7.93
CA ARG A 37 -1.28 7.15 7.93
C ARG A 37 -2.42 7.56 6.99
N VAL A 38 -2.89 6.62 6.18
CA VAL A 38 -4.11 6.75 5.37
C VAL A 38 -5.24 6.06 6.12
N TYR A 39 -6.30 6.80 6.43
CA TYR A 39 -7.45 6.29 7.18
C TYR A 39 -8.67 6.01 6.30
N ASP A 40 -8.74 6.63 5.12
CA ASP A 40 -9.87 6.50 4.20
C ASP A 40 -9.91 5.14 3.49
N ILE A 41 -8.83 4.36 3.57
CA ILE A 41 -8.71 3.02 3.00
C ILE A 41 -8.49 2.00 4.12
N VAL A 42 -9.42 1.07 4.26
CA VAL A 42 -9.39 -0.01 5.26
C VAL A 42 -9.07 -1.33 4.56
N ILE A 43 -7.84 -1.82 4.73
CA ILE A 43 -7.40 -3.11 4.18
C ILE A 43 -7.91 -4.24 5.10
N PRO A 44 -8.69 -5.21 4.61
CA PRO A 44 -9.20 -6.30 5.44
C PRO A 44 -8.08 -7.15 6.06
N ALA A 45 -8.15 -7.41 7.38
CA ALA A 45 -7.17 -8.20 8.13
C ALA A 45 -6.85 -9.59 7.54
N GLY A 46 -7.84 -10.20 6.89
CA GLY A 46 -7.74 -11.53 6.30
C GLY A 46 -6.89 -11.61 5.04
N LEU A 47 -6.56 -10.48 4.41
CA LEU A 47 -5.73 -10.48 3.21
C LEU A 47 -4.31 -10.95 3.52
N THR A 48 -3.79 -11.78 2.62
CA THR A 48 -2.40 -12.20 2.60
C THR A 48 -1.52 -11.15 1.93
N ALA A 49 -0.21 -11.22 2.17
CA ALA A 49 0.77 -10.35 1.52
C ALA A 49 0.73 -10.39 -0.03
N ALA A 50 0.27 -11.50 -0.61
CA ALA A 50 0.15 -11.69 -2.06
C ALA A 50 -1.08 -10.97 -2.64
N GLU A 51 -2.13 -10.75 -1.85
CA GLU A 51 -3.38 -10.12 -2.29
C GLU A 51 -3.35 -8.59 -2.15
N LEU A 52 -2.40 -8.06 -1.37
CA LEU A 52 -2.28 -6.61 -1.12
C LEU A 52 -2.05 -5.79 -2.39
N GLU A 53 -1.31 -6.30 -3.37
CA GLU A 53 -1.04 -5.58 -4.63
C GLU A 53 -2.35 -5.36 -5.41
N SER A 54 -3.09 -6.43 -5.65
CA SER A 54 -4.38 -6.38 -6.36
C SER A 54 -5.41 -5.56 -5.59
N TYR A 55 -5.46 -5.69 -4.27
CA TYR A 55 -6.35 -4.86 -3.45
C TYR A 55 -6.05 -3.36 -3.60
N LEU A 56 -4.77 -2.96 -3.56
CA LEU A 56 -4.39 -1.56 -3.75
C LEU A 56 -4.67 -1.09 -5.18
N ASP A 57 -4.51 -1.95 -6.18
CA ASP A 57 -4.84 -1.62 -7.57
C ASP A 57 -6.33 -1.28 -7.71
N ASP A 58 -7.21 -2.15 -7.20
CA ASP A 58 -8.65 -1.95 -7.23
C ASP A 58 -9.08 -0.69 -6.46
N MET A 59 -8.52 -0.46 -5.27
CA MET A 59 -8.90 0.68 -4.43
C MET A 59 -8.44 2.03 -4.98
N PHE A 60 -7.32 2.07 -5.71
CA PHE A 60 -6.75 3.31 -6.24
C PHE A 60 -6.87 3.41 -7.77
N HIS A 61 -7.64 2.54 -8.43
CA HIS A 61 -7.66 2.43 -9.89
C HIS A 61 -7.95 3.75 -10.61
N GLU A 62 -8.74 4.65 -10.01
CA GLU A 62 -9.01 5.98 -10.56
C GLU A 62 -7.77 6.88 -10.68
N SER A 63 -6.71 6.56 -9.94
CA SER A 63 -5.41 7.25 -10.00
C SER A 63 -4.50 6.70 -11.09
N ALA A 64 -4.89 5.64 -11.78
CA ALA A 64 -4.11 5.05 -12.86
C ALA A 64 -3.92 6.02 -14.03
N GLY A 65 -2.72 6.04 -14.58
CA GLY A 65 -2.36 6.87 -15.72
C GLY A 65 -1.45 6.15 -16.70
N PRO A 66 -1.15 6.76 -17.86
CA PRO A 66 -0.34 6.11 -18.90
C PRO A 66 1.07 5.71 -18.45
N LEU A 67 1.66 6.42 -17.49
CA LEU A 67 3.01 6.15 -16.97
C LEU A 67 3.02 5.22 -15.76
N HIS A 68 1.92 5.18 -15.00
CA HIS A 68 1.74 4.30 -13.86
C HIS A 68 0.35 3.67 -14.01
N SER A 69 0.30 2.53 -14.69
CA SER A 69 -0.96 1.88 -15.07
C SER A 69 -1.35 0.71 -14.16
N ALA A 70 -0.49 0.38 -13.20
CA ALA A 70 -0.70 -0.71 -12.26
C ALA A 70 0.04 -0.40 -10.95
N VAL A 71 -0.45 -0.98 -9.85
CA VAL A 71 0.28 -1.04 -8.60
C VAL A 71 1.41 -2.07 -8.71
N THR A 72 2.60 -1.72 -8.21
CA THR A 72 3.74 -2.66 -8.21
C THR A 72 4.40 -2.72 -6.84
N ARG A 73 4.70 -3.93 -6.38
CA ARG A 73 5.49 -4.12 -5.16
C ARG A 73 6.94 -3.70 -5.36
N LEU A 74 7.43 -2.88 -4.42
CA LEU A 74 8.81 -2.42 -4.36
C LEU A 74 9.68 -3.43 -3.59
N ARG A 75 10.91 -3.63 -4.06
CA ARG A 75 11.87 -4.59 -3.50
C ARG A 75 12.45 -4.14 -2.17
#